data_AF-A0AA92NY84-F1
#
_entry.id   AF-A0AA92NY84-F1
#
_cell.length_a   1.000
_cell.length_b   1.000
_cell.length_c   1.000
_cell.angle_alpha   90.00
_cell.angle_beta   90.00
_cell.angle_gamma   90.00
#
_symmetry.space_group_name_H-M   'P 1'
#
loop_
_entity.id
_entity.type
_entity.pdbx_description
1 polymer ?
#
loop_
_entity_poly.entity_id
_entity_poly.type
_entity_poly.pdbx_seq_one_letter_code
_entity_poly.pdbx_strand_id
1 'polypeptide(L)'
;MMYEHIMRVGMTINDKKRGGIILGGVDPTFSSNNTKVPNIADKYIMVKTTTEELKFKVKKMDLSTSITGNLSIGINIYDSDDFIKIKSGDEVLLVLD
;
A
#
# COMPACT_ATOMS: atom_id res chain seq x y z
N MET A 1 -16.90 -1.26 9.10
CA MET A 1 -15.52 -0.72 9.10
C MET A 1 -15.43 0.28 7.98
N MET A 2 -14.80 1.42 8.22
CA MET A 2 -14.58 2.44 7.19
C MET A 2 -13.22 2.17 6.54
N TYR A 3 -13.17 2.24 5.22
CA TYR A 3 -11.94 2.01 4.45
C TYR A 3 -11.60 3.26 3.66
N GLU A 4 -10.31 3.56 3.59
CA GLU A 4 -9.78 4.62 2.73
C GLU A 4 -8.89 3.97 1.68
N HIS A 5 -9.21 4.15 0.40
CA HIS A 5 -8.40 3.62 -0.68
C HIS A 5 -7.09 4.40 -0.78
N ILE A 6 -5.95 3.69 -0.73
CA ILE A 6 -4.61 4.29 -0.78
C ILE A 6 -4.07 4.29 -2.21
N MET A 7 -4.09 3.12 -2.84
CA MET A 7 -3.47 2.89 -4.15
C MET A 7 -3.98 1.60 -4.76
N ARG A 8 -3.74 1.44 -6.07
CA ARG A 8 -3.67 0.13 -6.70
C ARG A 8 -2.24 -0.38 -6.71
N VAL A 9 -2.07 -1.68 -6.52
CA VAL A 9 -0.77 -2.34 -6.61
C VAL A 9 -0.25 -2.21 -8.04
N GLY A 10 0.90 -1.57 -8.20
CA GLY A 10 1.65 -1.56 -9.46
C GLY A 10 2.65 -2.71 -9.53
N MET A 11 3.32 -3.01 -8.41
CA MET A 11 4.23 -4.16 -8.30
C MET A 11 4.46 -4.57 -6.85
N THR A 12 4.97 -5.78 -6.65
CA THR A 12 5.42 -6.30 -5.36
C THR A 12 6.89 -6.70 -5.43
N ILE A 13 7.64 -6.48 -4.35
CA ILE A 13 9.03 -6.91 -4.22
C ILE A 13 9.14 -7.72 -2.92
N ASN A 14 9.66 -8.95 -3.03
CA ASN A 14 10.03 -9.74 -1.86
C ASN A 14 11.53 -9.57 -1.61
N ASP A 15 11.91 -8.66 -0.72
CA ASP A 15 13.30 -8.40 -0.38
C ASP A 15 13.70 -9.13 0.91
N LYS A 16 14.75 -9.94 0.85
CA LYS A 16 15.20 -10.78 1.98
C LYS A 16 15.57 -9.98 3.25
N LYS A 17 15.86 -8.68 3.16
CA LYS A 17 16.23 -7.83 4.29
C LYS A 17 15.10 -6.93 4.75
N ARG A 18 14.26 -6.47 3.82
CA ARG A 18 13.21 -5.47 4.08
C ARG A 18 11.83 -6.08 4.29
N GLY A 19 11.61 -7.32 3.83
CA GLY A 19 10.33 -8.01 3.82
C GLY A 19 9.57 -7.79 2.51
N GLY A 20 8.27 -8.04 2.53
CA GLY A 20 7.36 -7.75 1.42
C GLY A 20 7.16 -6.25 1.25
N ILE A 21 7.35 -5.75 0.03
CA ILE A 21 7.13 -4.35 -0.36
C ILE A 21 6.04 -4.30 -1.42
N ILE A 22 4.98 -3.52 -1.15
CA ILE A 22 3.90 -3.24 -2.10
C ILE A 22 4.12 -1.83 -2.65
N LEU A 23 4.23 -1.69 -3.97
CA LEU A 23 4.47 -0.42 -4.64
C LEU A 23 3.29 -0.07 -5.54
N GLY A 24 2.92 1.22 -5.57
CA GLY A 24 1.85 1.71 -6.44
C GLY A 24 1.83 3.23 -6.57
N GLY A 25 0.99 3.71 -7.48
CA GLY A 25 0.67 5.13 -7.59
C GLY A 25 -0.44 5.48 -6.59
N VAL A 26 -0.28 6.58 -5.87
CA VAL A 26 -1.29 7.03 -4.91
C VAL A 26 -2.55 7.46 -5.67
N ASP A 27 -3.72 7.14 -5.12
CA ASP A 27 -5.00 7.57 -5.69
C ASP A 27 -5.03 9.10 -5.88
N PRO A 28 -5.54 9.63 -7.03
CA PRO A 28 -5.65 11.06 -7.29
C PRO A 28 -6.50 11.84 -6.25
N THR A 29 -7.32 11.17 -5.44
CA THR A 29 -7.98 11.77 -4.28
C THR A 29 -6.99 12.25 -3.21
N PHE A 30 -5.79 11.65 -3.13
CA PHE A 30 -4.61 12.27 -2.51
C PHE A 30 -4.02 13.31 -3.46
N SER A 31 -4.77 14.38 -3.68
CA SER A 31 -4.34 15.51 -4.50
C SER A 31 -3.32 16.38 -3.74
N SER A 32 -2.63 17.26 -4.45
CA SER A 32 -1.75 18.30 -3.88
C SER A 32 -2.43 19.21 -2.83
N ASN A 33 -3.76 19.15 -2.69
CA ASN A 33 -4.54 19.89 -1.69
C ASN A 33 -4.93 19.04 -0.46
N ASN A 34 -4.72 17.72 -0.49
CA ASN A 34 -4.83 16.81 0.64
C ASN A 34 -3.55 15.96 0.73
N THR A 35 -2.45 16.63 1.06
CA THR A 35 -1.08 16.07 1.07
C THR A 35 -0.78 15.18 2.26
N LYS A 36 -1.72 15.01 3.19
CA LYS A 36 -1.55 14.15 4.35
C LYS A 36 -1.92 12.72 3.97
N VAL A 37 -1.05 12.07 3.19
CA VAL A 37 -1.06 10.60 3.19
C VAL A 37 -0.84 10.18 4.65
N PRO A 38 -1.76 9.46 5.29
CA PRO A 38 -1.64 9.13 6.69
C PRO A 38 -0.32 8.39 6.93
N ASN A 39 0.39 8.72 8.01
CA ASN A 39 1.45 7.84 8.46
C ASN A 39 0.80 6.54 8.96
N ILE A 40 0.92 5.49 8.17
CA ILE A 40 0.30 4.18 8.41
C ILE A 40 1.29 3.16 9.00
N ALA A 41 2.49 3.58 9.42
CA ALA A 41 3.40 2.69 10.14
C ALA A 41 2.70 2.08 11.37
N ASP A 42 2.92 0.79 11.58
CA ASP A 42 2.30 -0.06 12.62
C ASP A 42 0.78 -0.21 12.56
N LYS A 43 0.11 0.38 11.55
CA LYS A 43 -1.32 0.15 11.26
C LYS A 43 -1.52 -1.06 10.37
N TYR A 44 -2.78 -1.43 10.17
CA TYR A 44 -3.17 -2.47 9.23
C TYR A 44 -3.67 -1.88 7.92
N ILE A 45 -3.24 -2.50 6.83
CA ILE A 45 -3.86 -2.34 5.52
C ILE A 45 -4.59 -3.63 5.15
N MET A 46 -5.59 -3.46 4.30
CA MET A 46 -6.22 -4.56 3.58
C MET A 46 -5.80 -4.48 2.12
N VAL A 47 -5.37 -5.60 1.55
CA VAL A 47 -5.20 -5.76 0.11
C VAL A 47 -6.38 -6.59 -0.39
N LYS A 48 -7.24 -5.95 -1.18
CA LYS A 48 -8.40 -6.59 -1.79
C LYS A 48 -7.98 -7.16 -3.13
N THR A 49 -7.88 -8.49 -3.18
CA THR A 49 -7.66 -9.24 -4.41
C THR A 49 -9.00 -9.52 -5.10
N THR A 50 -8.97 -10.19 -6.25
CA THR A 50 -10.21 -10.64 -6.92
C THR A 50 -11.00 -11.67 -6.11
N THR A 51 -10.35 -12.44 -5.24
CA THR A 51 -10.95 -13.61 -4.57
C THR A 51 -11.04 -13.49 -3.06
N GLU A 52 -10.22 -12.65 -2.44
CA GLU A 52 -10.11 -12.53 -0.99
C GLU A 52 -9.58 -11.17 -0.54
N GLU A 53 -9.80 -10.86 0.73
CA GLU A 53 -9.27 -9.69 1.43
C GLU A 53 -8.13 -10.12 2.35
N LEU A 54 -6.93 -9.61 2.09
CA LEU A 54 -5.71 -9.97 2.81
C LEU A 54 -5.32 -8.85 3.77
N LYS A 55 -5.14 -9.15 5.05
CA LYS A 55 -4.80 -8.15 6.07
C LYS A 55 -3.31 -8.20 6.39
N PHE A 56 -2.61 -7.07 6.24
CA PHE A 56 -1.18 -6.96 6.52
C PHE A 56 -0.90 -5.85 7.53
N LYS A 57 0.04 -6.11 8.44
CA LYS A 57 0.59 -5.09 9.33
C LYS A 57 1.69 -4.34 8.60
N VAL A 58 1.62 -3.02 8.61
CA VAL A 58 2.62 -2.15 7.98
C VAL A 58 3.82 -1.98 8.90
N LYS A 59 5.01 -2.24 8.36
CA LYS A 59 6.29 -2.00 9.03
C LYS A 59 6.80 -0.58 8.75
N LYS A 60 6.67 -0.12 7.51
CA LYS A 60 7.15 1.19 7.08
C LYS A 60 6.40 1.64 5.83
N MET A 61 6.26 2.94 5.67
CA MET A 61 5.77 3.57 4.45
C MET A 61 6.81 4.56 3.94
N ASP A 62 7.04 4.55 2.63
CA ASP A 62 7.91 5.48 1.90
C ASP A 62 7.11 6.15 0.78
N LEU A 63 7.33 7.45 0.58
CA LEU A 63 6.72 8.23 -0.49
C LEU A 63 7.80 8.80 -1.40
N SER A 64 7.56 8.78 -2.70
CA SER A 64 8.45 9.38 -3.69
C SER A 64 7.64 10.02 -4.80
N THR A 65 8.08 11.17 -5.30
CA THR A 65 7.50 11.79 -6.50
C THR A 65 8.28 11.35 -7.74
N SER A 66 7.57 11.00 -8.80
CA SER A 66 8.16 10.78 -10.11
C SER A 66 8.59 12.11 -10.74
N ILE A 67 9.44 12.03 -11.76
CA ILE A 67 9.88 13.19 -12.56
C ILE A 67 8.69 13.90 -13.22
N THR A 68 7.62 13.17 -13.54
CA THR A 68 6.38 13.72 -14.12
C THR A 68 5.42 14.30 -13.07
N GLY A 69 5.82 14.34 -11.79
CA GLY A 69 5.02 14.90 -10.70
C GLY A 69 4.00 13.94 -10.09
N ASN A 70 4.01 12.66 -10.46
CA ASN A 70 3.10 11.67 -9.87
C ASN A 70 3.63 11.19 -8.51
N LEU A 71 2.75 11.02 -7.53
CA LEU A 71 3.13 10.47 -6.23
C LEU A 71 3.09 8.93 -6.26
N SER A 72 4.21 8.31 -5.92
CA SER A 72 4.34 6.87 -5.70
C SER A 72 4.50 6.59 -4.22
N ILE A 73 3.92 5.47 -3.78
CA ILE A 73 4.00 4.99 -2.41
C ILE A 73 4.57 3.58 -2.39
N GLY A 74 5.43 3.31 -1.41
CA GLY A 74 5.89 1.99 -1.06
C GLY A 74 5.49 1.64 0.37
N ILE A 75 4.88 0.48 0.53
CA ILE A 75 4.44 -0.04 1.83
C ILE A 75 5.22 -1.31 2.11
N ASN A 76 6.12 -1.25 3.09
CA ASN A 76 6.78 -2.43 3.62
C ASN A 76 5.88 -3.05 4.68
N ILE A 77 5.60 -4.33 4.54
CA ILE A 77 4.82 -5.09 5.51
C ILE A 77 5.73 -6.01 6.34
N TYR A 78 5.23 -6.46 7.49
CA TYR A 78 5.83 -7.59 8.18
C TYR A 78 5.62 -8.88 7.36
N ASP A 79 6.50 -9.87 7.56
CA ASP A 79 6.47 -11.13 6.81
C ASP A 79 5.11 -11.83 6.94
N SER A 80 4.58 -12.27 5.81
CA SER A 80 3.31 -12.99 5.72
C SER A 80 3.32 -13.88 4.48
N ASP A 81 2.91 -15.14 4.64
CA ASP A 81 2.81 -16.10 3.53
C ASP A 81 1.77 -15.65 2.49
N ASP A 82 0.78 -14.86 2.89
CA ASP A 82 -0.24 -14.32 2.00
C ASP A 82 0.31 -13.25 1.03
N PHE A 83 1.52 -12.73 1.27
CA PHE A 83 2.13 -11.70 0.41
C PHE A 83 2.27 -12.18 -1.04
N ILE A 84 2.55 -13.47 -1.25
CA ILE A 84 2.71 -14.05 -2.60
C ILE A 84 1.42 -14.02 -3.43
N LYS A 85 0.27 -13.83 -2.78
CA LYS A 85 -1.04 -13.81 -3.43
C LYS A 85 -1.38 -12.46 -4.05
N ILE A 86 -0.67 -11.40 -3.65
CA ILE A 86 -0.90 -10.03 -4.14
C ILE A 86 -0.45 -9.92 -5.60
N LYS A 87 -1.30 -9.32 -6.43
CA LYS A 87 -1.07 -9.09 -7.86
C LYS A 87 -1.18 -7.62 -8.21
N SER A 88 -0.57 -7.25 -9.34
CA SER A 88 -0.78 -5.93 -9.93
C SER A 88 -2.27 -5.70 -10.21
N GLY A 89 -2.76 -4.52 -9.87
CA GLY A 89 -4.16 -4.12 -10.01
C GLY A 89 -5.00 -4.32 -8.75
N ASP A 90 -4.54 -5.12 -7.78
CA ASP A 90 -5.23 -5.28 -6.49
C ASP A 90 -5.33 -3.93 -5.76
N GLU A 91 -6.36 -3.77 -4.93
CA GLU A 91 -6.64 -2.52 -4.23
C GLU A 91 -6.05 -2.54 -2.82
N VAL A 92 -5.35 -1.47 -2.44
CA VAL A 92 -4.81 -1.32 -1.09
C VAL A 92 -5.64 -0.30 -0.34
N LEU A 93 -6.20 -0.72 0.78
CA LEU A 93 -7.09 0.05 1.63
C LEU A 93 -6.50 0.21 3.02
N LEU A 94 -6.58 1.42 3.58
CA LEU A 94 -6.36 1.66 5.00
C LEU A 94 -7.60 1.21 5.78
N VAL A 95 -7.39 0.43 6.84
CA VAL A 95 -8.46 0.11 7.80
C VAL A 95 -8.54 1.26 8.80
N LEU A 96 -9.67 1.96 8.84
CA LEU A 96 -9.94 3.02 9.81
C LEU A 96 -10.68 2.42 11.01
N ASP A 97 -10.16 2.70 12.22
CA ASP A 97 -10.82 2.40 13.50
C ASP A 97 -12.01 3.33 13.76
#